data_AF-A0A662Q2X1-F1
#
_entry.id   AF-A0A662Q2X1-F1
#
_cell.length_a   1.000
_cell.length_b   1.000
_cell.length_c   1.000
_cell.angle_alpha   90.00
_cell.angle_beta   90.00
_cell.angle_gamma   90.00
#
_symmetry.space_group_name_H-M   'P 1'
#
loop_
_entity.id
_entity.type
_entity.pdbx_description
1 polymer ?
#
loop_
_entity_poly.entity_id
_entity_poly.type
_entity_poly.pdbx_seq_one_letter_code
_entity_poly.pdbx_strand_id
1 'polypeptide(L)'
;MGEIEVSLEERWGLGAYPVASVFGKSINANDTVVVEKRDYPDLVIYMKVDGACDVVLEAVSGALRKSDGSYAKISVNETIMSFSGAGEQVIRLSNVLTKTWALYYPFLHLKFTAATTIDLVAFPTTTPLQDAKIVEDDVGLATEATLSSVLSQLDVTLSTLAKLKRWGRSVEPEWVHADEVTAPAADTALVSVTVSTGKTGYIYGFFISAGEANDFKINWTSGGATKSIRIPFSGSGALQYVDFVALNEGLGADEGTDITITNVNAGSSGVVYQARLLYAEV
;
A
#
# COMPACT_ATOMS: atom_id res chain seq x y z
N MET A 1 20.27 -11.72 -5.84
CA MET A 1 20.19 -11.04 -4.53
C MET A 1 20.32 -9.57 -4.82
N GLY A 2 19.18 -8.89 -4.96
CA GLY A 2 19.11 -7.44 -5.09
C GLY A 2 18.89 -6.85 -3.70
N GLU A 3 19.68 -5.83 -3.35
CA GLU A 3 19.35 -4.99 -2.20
C GLU A 3 18.45 -3.86 -2.68
N ILE A 4 17.32 -3.65 -2.00
CA ILE A 4 16.37 -2.60 -2.30
C ILE A 4 16.47 -1.58 -1.18
N GLU A 5 17.10 -0.44 -1.48
CA GLU A 5 17.12 0.70 -0.58
C GLU A 5 15.76 1.40 -0.65
N VAL A 6 15.04 1.43 0.48
CA VAL A 6 13.80 2.18 0.60
C VAL A 6 14.18 3.55 1.15
N SER A 7 14.28 4.53 0.25
CA SER A 7 14.65 5.90 0.59
C SER A 7 13.48 6.69 1.17
N LEU A 8 13.81 7.62 2.06
CA LEU A 8 12.92 8.56 2.73
C LEU A 8 12.05 9.39 1.76
N GLU A 9 10.73 9.43 2.01
CA GLU A 9 9.89 10.56 1.62
C GLU A 9 9.56 11.41 2.87
N GLU A 10 10.42 12.37 3.20
CA GLU A 10 10.06 13.43 4.15
C GLU A 10 9.12 14.42 3.46
N ARG A 11 7.80 14.26 3.66
CA ARG A 11 6.79 15.25 3.21
C ARG A 11 6.35 16.11 4.40
N TRP A 12 6.76 17.37 4.43
CA TRP A 12 6.38 18.34 5.48
C TRP A 12 4.87 18.62 5.50
N GLY A 13 4.22 18.50 6.67
CA GLY A 13 2.87 19.05 6.92
C GLY A 13 1.95 18.32 7.92
N LEU A 14 2.19 17.07 8.33
CA LEU A 14 1.24 16.26 9.12
C LEU A 14 1.94 15.23 10.04
N GLY A 15 2.05 15.53 11.34
CA GLY A 15 2.26 14.53 12.42
C GLY A 15 3.45 13.58 12.25
N ALA A 16 3.53 12.51 13.07
CA ALA A 16 4.64 11.55 13.09
C ALA A 16 4.93 10.99 11.68
N TYR A 17 6.10 11.32 11.13
CA TYR A 17 6.49 10.92 9.78
C TYR A 17 7.04 9.49 9.76
N PRO A 18 6.67 8.67 8.76
CA PRO A 18 7.33 7.40 8.57
C PRO A 18 8.81 7.62 8.24
N VAL A 19 9.68 6.79 8.80
CA VAL A 19 11.12 6.79 8.50
C VAL A 19 11.45 6.00 7.23
N ALA A 20 10.55 5.09 6.83
CA ALA A 20 10.63 4.38 5.56
C ALA A 20 9.22 4.04 5.05
N SER A 21 9.02 4.13 3.75
CA SER A 21 7.79 3.68 3.09
C SER A 21 8.07 3.18 1.68
N VAL A 22 7.53 2.04 1.31
CA VAL A 22 7.52 1.52 -0.06
C VAL A 22 6.19 0.85 -0.34
N PHE A 23 5.65 1.04 -1.54
CA PHE A 23 4.34 0.50 -1.92
C PHE A 23 4.44 -0.24 -3.25
N GLY A 24 3.74 -1.37 -3.36
CA GLY A 24 3.65 -2.19 -4.57
C GLY A 24 5.00 -2.71 -5.04
N LYS A 25 5.97 -2.89 -4.13
CA LYS A 25 7.32 -3.31 -4.51
C LYS A 25 7.39 -4.81 -4.65
N SER A 26 7.69 -5.29 -5.85
CA SER A 26 8.02 -6.70 -6.07
C SER A 26 9.42 -7.01 -5.50
N ILE A 27 9.46 -8.03 -4.63
CA ILE A 27 10.64 -8.54 -3.94
C ILE A 27 10.87 -9.97 -4.41
N ASN A 28 12.11 -10.35 -4.72
CA ASN A 28 12.44 -11.75 -4.98
C ASN A 28 12.79 -12.49 -3.69
N ALA A 29 12.74 -13.82 -3.72
CA ALA A 29 13.21 -14.62 -2.60
C ALA A 29 14.68 -14.29 -2.26
N ASN A 30 14.94 -14.06 -0.97
CA ASN A 30 16.22 -13.66 -0.40
C ASN A 30 16.70 -12.23 -0.75
N ASP A 31 15.84 -11.40 -1.33
CA ASP A 31 16.14 -9.97 -1.43
C ASP A 31 16.05 -9.31 -0.05
N THR A 32 16.87 -8.27 0.14
CA THR A 32 17.00 -7.55 1.40
C THR A 32 16.57 -6.11 1.20
N VAL A 33 15.60 -5.67 2.01
CA VAL A 33 15.17 -4.28 2.13
C VAL A 33 15.94 -3.63 3.27
N VAL A 34 16.60 -2.50 2.97
CA VAL A 34 17.32 -1.73 3.99
C VAL A 34 16.42 -0.61 4.49
N VAL A 35 16.18 -0.58 5.81
CA VAL A 35 15.39 0.44 6.50
C VAL A 35 16.33 1.30 7.35
N GLU A 36 16.39 2.60 7.04
CA GLU A 36 17.12 3.58 7.85
C GLU A 36 16.24 4.08 8.99
N LYS A 37 16.51 3.62 10.21
CA LYS A 37 15.82 4.10 11.42
C LYS A 37 16.49 5.35 12.03
N ARG A 38 17.69 5.74 11.58
CA ARG A 38 18.52 6.78 12.23
C ARG A 38 18.71 6.49 13.74
N ASP A 39 18.48 7.48 14.58
CA ASP A 39 18.65 7.41 16.03
C ASP A 39 17.36 7.04 16.78
N TYR A 40 16.28 6.69 16.08
CA TYR A 40 15.04 6.32 16.76
C TYR A 40 15.21 5.01 17.54
N PRO A 41 14.82 4.96 18.83
CA PRO A 41 15.10 3.82 19.69
C PRO A 41 14.34 2.56 19.30
N ASP A 42 13.21 2.71 18.60
CA ASP A 42 12.37 1.60 18.17
C ASP A 42 11.47 2.01 16.99
N LEU A 43 11.01 1.02 16.22
CA LEU A 43 10.16 1.21 15.05
C LEU A 43 8.89 0.36 15.15
N VAL A 44 7.79 0.95 14.68
CA VAL A 44 6.59 0.20 14.36
C VAL A 44 6.52 0.03 12.85
N ILE A 45 6.42 -1.21 12.39
CA ILE A 45 6.38 -1.57 10.98
C ILE A 45 4.99 -2.12 10.67
N TYR A 46 4.28 -1.42 9.78
CA TYR A 46 3.17 -1.98 9.04
C TYR A 46 3.71 -2.67 7.79
N MET A 47 3.26 -3.89 7.53
CA MET A 47 3.58 -4.60 6.31
C MET A 47 2.36 -5.32 5.76
N LYS A 48 2.17 -5.20 4.45
CA LYS A 48 1.21 -5.98 3.68
C LYS A 48 1.96 -6.74 2.59
N VAL A 49 1.57 -7.99 2.39
CA VAL A 49 2.17 -8.90 1.41
C VAL A 49 1.09 -9.57 0.57
N ASP A 50 1.42 -9.91 -0.68
CA ASP A 50 0.51 -10.59 -1.62
C ASP A 50 0.64 -12.13 -1.60
N GLY A 51 1.55 -12.69 -0.80
CA GLY A 51 1.84 -14.11 -0.76
C GLY A 51 2.49 -14.55 0.55
N ALA A 52 2.67 -15.87 0.70
CA ALA A 52 3.31 -16.42 1.90
C ALA A 52 4.81 -16.09 1.93
N CYS A 53 5.27 -15.49 3.01
CA CYS A 53 6.68 -15.19 3.23
C CYS A 53 6.97 -14.96 4.71
N ASP A 54 8.22 -15.19 5.12
CA ASP A 54 8.74 -14.71 6.39
C ASP A 54 9.60 -13.47 6.15
N VAL A 55 9.50 -12.53 7.08
CA VAL A 55 10.34 -11.34 7.14
C VAL A 55 11.36 -11.55 8.24
N VAL A 56 12.62 -11.59 7.87
CA VAL A 56 13.74 -11.86 8.77
C VAL A 56 14.59 -10.60 8.90
N LEU A 57 14.81 -10.11 10.12
CA LEU A 57 15.89 -9.18 10.39
C LEU A 57 17.20 -9.97 10.28
N GLU A 58 17.78 -9.99 9.08
CA GLU A 58 18.98 -10.77 8.76
C GLU A 58 20.21 -10.13 9.41
N ALA A 59 20.31 -8.80 9.33
CA ALA A 59 21.45 -8.07 9.85
C ALA A 59 21.14 -6.62 10.21
N VAL A 60 22.09 -5.97 10.87
CA VAL A 60 22.10 -4.53 11.12
C VAL A 60 23.45 -3.92 10.73
N SER A 61 23.48 -2.62 10.44
CA SER A 61 24.72 -1.89 10.17
C SER A 61 24.74 -0.51 10.83
N GLY A 62 25.95 -0.05 11.17
CA GLY A 62 26.19 1.28 11.78
C GLY A 62 26.40 2.41 10.78
N ALA A 63 26.56 2.08 9.50
CA ALA A 63 26.82 3.04 8.44
C ALA A 63 26.13 2.61 7.13
N LEU A 64 25.92 3.59 6.26
CA LEU A 64 25.48 3.42 4.87
C LEU A 64 26.47 2.55 4.09
N ARG A 65 26.00 2.06 2.94
CA ARG A 65 26.79 1.29 1.99
C ARG A 65 28.08 2.02 1.66
N LYS A 66 29.20 1.29 1.67
CA LYS A 66 30.45 1.81 1.12
C LYS A 66 30.32 2.00 -0.39
N SER A 67 31.16 2.86 -0.96
CA SER A 67 31.21 3.13 -2.40
C SER A 67 31.50 1.88 -3.25
N ASP A 68 32.08 0.84 -2.64
CA ASP A 68 32.33 -0.47 -3.28
C ASP A 68 31.12 -1.41 -3.25
N GLY A 69 29.98 -0.96 -2.71
CA GLY A 69 28.77 -1.75 -2.58
C GLY A 69 28.75 -2.70 -1.38
N SER A 70 29.74 -2.66 -0.48
CA SER A 70 29.78 -3.51 0.71
C SER A 70 29.23 -2.83 1.96
N TYR A 71 28.81 -3.64 2.93
CA TYR A 71 28.34 -3.20 4.26
C TYR A 71 29.14 -3.93 5.35
N ALA A 72 29.47 -3.21 6.43
CA ALA A 72 29.83 -3.86 7.68
C ALA A 72 28.53 -4.28 8.39
N LYS A 73 28.10 -5.52 8.13
CA LYS A 73 26.87 -6.09 8.69
C LYS A 73 27.17 -6.91 9.93
N ILE A 74 26.30 -6.80 10.92
CA ILE A 74 26.27 -7.70 12.09
C ILE A 74 25.01 -8.55 11.96
N SER A 75 25.19 -9.87 11.85
CA SER A 75 24.06 -10.80 11.68
C SER A 75 23.18 -10.83 12.91
N VAL A 76 21.86 -10.83 12.70
CA VAL A 76 20.83 -10.99 13.73
C VAL A 76 20.08 -12.29 13.49
N ASN A 77 19.58 -12.52 12.28
CA ASN A 77 18.85 -13.71 11.83
C ASN A 77 17.62 -14.05 12.69
N GLU A 78 16.74 -13.06 12.89
CA GLU A 78 15.49 -13.26 13.62
C GLU A 78 14.28 -12.99 12.74
N THR A 79 13.33 -13.93 12.71
CA THR A 79 12.04 -13.73 12.05
C THR A 79 11.21 -12.75 12.88
N ILE A 80 10.80 -11.65 12.24
CA ILE A 80 10.02 -10.58 12.88
C ILE A 80 8.54 -10.60 12.47
N MET A 81 8.22 -11.19 11.31
CA MET A 81 6.86 -11.42 10.84
C MET A 81 6.82 -12.73 10.02
N SER A 82 5.67 -13.40 10.06
CA SER A 82 5.40 -14.60 9.29
C SER A 82 4.01 -14.52 8.66
N PHE A 83 3.94 -14.65 7.35
CA PHE A 83 2.71 -14.63 6.58
C PHE A 83 2.48 -15.99 5.94
N SER A 84 1.37 -16.64 6.25
CA SER A 84 0.98 -17.92 5.63
C SER A 84 0.34 -17.76 4.24
N GLY A 85 0.14 -16.52 3.79
CA GLY A 85 -0.49 -16.15 2.52
C GLY A 85 -0.57 -14.62 2.41
N ALA A 86 -1.39 -14.10 1.49
CA ALA A 86 -1.65 -12.67 1.40
C ALA A 86 -2.27 -12.15 2.71
N GLY A 87 -1.79 -11.01 3.20
CA GLY A 87 -2.26 -10.46 4.47
C GLY A 87 -1.55 -9.17 4.86
N GLU A 88 -2.01 -8.59 5.97
CA GLU A 88 -1.41 -7.40 6.59
C GLU A 88 -1.10 -7.67 8.06
N GLN A 89 0.02 -7.11 8.53
CA GLN A 89 0.43 -7.19 9.92
C GLN A 89 1.09 -5.88 10.35
N VAL A 90 0.84 -5.50 11.59
CA VAL A 90 1.57 -4.44 12.29
C VAL A 90 2.40 -5.11 13.38
N ILE A 91 3.68 -4.76 13.45
CA ILE A 91 4.51 -5.14 14.59
C ILE A 91 5.22 -3.90 15.13
N ARG A 92 5.56 -3.97 16.40
CA ARG A 92 6.64 -3.17 16.95
C ARG A 92 7.89 -4.04 17.06
N LEU A 93 9.01 -3.57 16.53
CA LEU A 93 10.23 -4.37 16.48
C LEU A 93 10.69 -4.79 17.88
N SER A 94 10.64 -3.88 18.86
CA SER A 94 10.95 -4.23 20.24
C SER A 94 10.15 -5.44 20.73
N ASN A 95 8.86 -5.53 20.40
CA ASN A 95 8.00 -6.59 20.95
C ASN A 95 8.30 -7.98 20.39
N VAL A 96 8.94 -8.06 19.22
CA VAL A 96 9.21 -9.33 18.54
C VAL A 96 10.68 -9.75 18.58
N LEU A 97 11.60 -8.79 18.80
CA LEU A 97 13.04 -9.07 18.81
C LEU A 97 13.48 -9.63 20.16
N THR A 98 14.15 -10.78 20.12
CA THR A 98 14.85 -11.33 21.29
C THR A 98 16.20 -10.62 21.49
N LYS A 99 16.87 -10.24 20.39
CA LYS A 99 18.11 -9.46 20.39
C LYS A 99 17.82 -7.95 20.29
N THR A 100 17.36 -7.36 21.39
CA THR A 100 17.03 -5.92 21.45
C THR A 100 18.22 -5.01 21.14
N TRP A 101 19.46 -5.48 21.28
CA TRP A 101 20.66 -4.72 20.89
C TRP A 101 20.67 -4.32 19.42
N ALA A 102 19.98 -5.06 18.55
CA ALA A 102 19.86 -4.74 17.13
C ALA A 102 19.20 -3.37 16.90
N LEU A 103 18.33 -2.92 17.81
CA LEU A 103 17.65 -1.63 17.76
C LEU A 103 18.58 -0.43 18.03
N TYR A 104 19.82 -0.63 18.46
CA TYR A 104 20.78 0.46 18.58
C TYR A 104 21.42 0.85 17.24
N TYR A 105 21.21 0.07 16.18
CA TYR A 105 21.87 0.27 14.90
C TYR A 105 20.98 1.00 13.87
N PRO A 106 21.46 2.10 13.26
CA PRO A 106 20.66 2.97 12.40
C PRO A 106 20.11 2.32 11.12
N PHE A 107 20.66 1.19 10.68
CA PHE A 107 20.23 0.49 9.48
C PHE A 107 19.83 -0.95 9.78
N LEU A 108 18.59 -1.30 9.43
CA LEU A 108 18.03 -2.63 9.58
C LEU A 108 17.93 -3.31 8.21
N HIS A 109 18.37 -4.57 8.12
CA HIS A 109 18.38 -5.34 6.87
C HIS A 109 17.30 -6.41 6.96
N LEU A 110 16.15 -6.16 6.33
CA LEU A 110 14.98 -7.03 6.32
C LEU A 110 15.00 -7.93 5.09
N LYS A 111 15.14 -9.23 5.29
CA LYS A 111 15.17 -10.24 4.23
C LYS A 111 13.83 -10.94 4.12
N PHE A 112 13.42 -11.19 2.87
CA PHE A 112 12.19 -11.93 2.57
C PHE A 112 12.54 -13.36 2.15
N THR A 113 11.89 -14.36 2.75
CA THR A 113 12.20 -15.77 2.43
C THR A 113 11.63 -16.23 1.10
N ALA A 114 10.61 -15.55 0.57
CA ALA A 114 9.95 -15.87 -0.69
C ALA A 114 9.72 -14.61 -1.54
N ALA A 115 9.43 -14.80 -2.82
CA ALA A 115 9.07 -13.71 -3.71
C ALA A 115 7.63 -13.26 -3.43
N THR A 116 7.42 -11.95 -3.29
CA THR A 116 6.12 -11.34 -2.98
C THR A 116 6.15 -9.86 -3.34
N THR A 117 4.98 -9.25 -3.54
CA THR A 117 4.81 -7.80 -3.56
C THR A 117 4.52 -7.29 -2.16
N ILE A 118 5.25 -6.27 -1.74
CA ILE A 118 5.11 -5.69 -0.41
C ILE A 118 4.64 -4.23 -0.45
N ASP A 119 3.89 -3.89 0.59
CA ASP A 119 3.74 -2.53 1.08
C ASP A 119 4.34 -2.49 2.49
N LEU A 120 5.32 -1.62 2.71
CA LEU A 120 5.98 -1.47 4.01
C LEU A 120 5.94 -0.01 4.40
N VAL A 121 5.52 0.26 5.64
CA VAL A 121 5.61 1.60 6.26
C VAL A 121 6.17 1.44 7.66
N ALA A 122 7.28 2.12 7.95
CA ALA A 122 7.92 2.13 9.25
C ALA A 122 7.78 3.50 9.92
N PHE A 123 7.23 3.54 11.12
CA PHE A 123 7.08 4.75 11.93
C PHE A 123 8.06 4.74 13.10
N PRO A 124 8.70 5.89 13.39
CA PRO A 124 9.54 6.03 14.56
C PRO A 124 8.70 6.02 15.82
N THR A 125 9.22 5.42 16.89
CA THR A 125 8.62 5.55 18.21
C THR A 125 9.64 6.12 19.18
N THR A 126 9.21 7.10 19.98
CA THR A 126 10.07 7.77 20.98
C THR A 126 9.99 7.10 22.35
N THR A 127 9.05 6.17 22.53
CA THR A 127 8.87 5.38 23.74
C THR A 127 8.78 3.91 23.36
N PRO A 128 9.61 3.02 23.94
CA PRO A 128 9.37 1.59 23.90
C PRO A 128 8.01 1.30 24.56
N LEU A 129 7.04 0.76 23.82
CA LEU A 129 5.77 0.24 24.38
C LEU A 129 6.02 -1.05 25.17
N GLN A 130 7.26 -1.55 25.22
CA GLN A 130 7.65 -2.75 25.95
C GLN A 130 7.36 -2.72 27.44
N ASP A 131 7.02 -1.56 28.02
CA ASP A 131 6.67 -1.44 29.43
C ASP A 131 5.32 -0.76 29.64
N ALA A 132 4.36 -0.89 28.71
CA ALA A 132 2.96 -0.63 29.05
C ALA A 132 2.47 -1.74 29.99
N LYS A 133 2.96 -1.69 31.23
CA LYS A 133 2.51 -2.50 32.36
C LYS A 133 1.62 -1.64 33.20
N ILE A 134 0.69 -2.27 33.89
CA ILE A 134 -0.07 -1.60 34.94
C ILE A 134 0.92 -1.39 36.09
N VAL A 135 1.44 -0.17 36.21
CA VAL A 135 2.49 0.14 37.21
C VAL A 135 1.87 0.31 38.60
N GLU A 136 0.66 0.88 38.66
CA GLU A 136 -0.17 1.03 39.86
C GLU A 136 -1.65 0.95 39.44
N ASP A 137 -2.44 0.13 40.14
CA ASP A 137 -3.89 0.06 39.97
C ASP A 137 -4.56 0.04 41.35
N ASP A 138 -4.61 1.22 41.97
CA ASP A 138 -5.19 1.41 43.31
C ASP A 138 -6.69 1.08 43.40
N VAL A 139 -7.35 0.95 42.25
CA VAL A 139 -8.82 0.77 42.13
C VAL A 139 -9.23 -0.53 41.46
N GLY A 140 -8.30 -1.36 40.99
CA GLY A 140 -8.56 -2.66 40.37
C GLY A 140 -9.23 -2.60 38.98
N LEU A 141 -9.09 -1.49 38.25
CA LEU A 141 -9.76 -1.24 36.97
C LEU A 141 -8.88 -1.48 35.74
N ALA A 142 -7.55 -1.47 35.92
CA ALA A 142 -6.61 -1.70 34.84
C ALA A 142 -6.33 -3.21 34.78
N THR A 143 -6.92 -3.88 33.80
CA THR A 143 -6.74 -5.32 33.57
C THR A 143 -5.88 -5.57 32.33
N GLU A 144 -5.35 -6.78 32.19
CA GLU A 144 -4.69 -7.21 30.94
C GLU A 144 -5.61 -7.05 29.72
N ALA A 145 -6.93 -7.19 29.90
CA ALA A 145 -7.91 -6.94 28.85
C ALA A 145 -7.97 -5.45 28.47
N THR A 146 -7.89 -4.53 29.44
CA THR A 146 -7.83 -3.09 29.19
C THR A 146 -6.55 -2.73 28.42
N LEU A 147 -5.41 -3.31 28.81
CA LEU A 147 -4.14 -3.12 28.11
C LEU A 147 -4.19 -3.65 26.67
N SER A 148 -4.72 -4.87 26.48
CA SER A 148 -4.91 -5.46 25.14
C SER A 148 -5.82 -4.61 24.27
N SER A 149 -6.88 -4.02 24.85
CA SER A 149 -7.77 -3.10 24.14
C SER A 149 -7.07 -1.79 23.72
N VAL A 150 -6.17 -1.25 24.55
CA VAL A 150 -5.41 -0.04 24.20
C VAL A 150 -4.40 -0.35 23.09
N LEU A 151 -3.72 -1.49 23.17
CA LEU A 151 -2.77 -1.92 22.15
C LEU A 151 -3.45 -2.14 20.80
N SER A 152 -4.62 -2.79 20.77
CA SER A 152 -5.37 -2.99 19.53
C SER A 152 -5.84 -1.68 18.90
N GLN A 153 -6.20 -0.66 19.70
CA GLN A 153 -6.53 0.67 19.19
C GLN A 153 -5.31 1.38 18.56
N LEU A 154 -4.11 1.19 19.11
CA LEU A 154 -2.88 1.73 18.54
C LEU A 154 -2.54 1.06 17.20
N ASP A 155 -2.70 -0.26 17.08
CA ASP A 155 -2.48 -0.99 15.82
C ASP A 155 -3.45 -0.53 14.72
N VAL A 156 -4.73 -0.32 15.06
CA VAL A 156 -5.75 0.25 14.15
C VAL A 156 -5.35 1.66 13.69
N THR A 157 -4.70 2.44 14.55
CA THR A 157 -4.22 3.79 14.20
C THR A 157 -3.08 3.74 13.18
N LEU A 158 -2.18 2.77 13.30
CA LEU A 158 -1.03 2.63 12.41
C LEU A 158 -1.40 2.09 11.03
N SER A 159 -2.29 1.11 10.93
CA SER A 159 -2.82 0.64 9.65
C SER A 159 -3.59 1.76 8.93
N THR A 160 -4.34 2.57 9.68
CA THR A 160 -5.01 3.77 9.16
C THR A 160 -3.99 4.80 8.65
N LEU A 161 -2.92 5.07 9.39
CA LEU A 161 -1.86 5.98 8.96
C LEU A 161 -1.13 5.48 7.71
N ALA A 162 -0.88 4.18 7.59
CA ALA A 162 -0.28 3.58 6.40
C ALA A 162 -1.18 3.76 5.18
N LYS A 163 -2.49 3.49 5.30
CA LYS A 163 -3.48 3.73 4.24
C LYS A 163 -3.55 5.20 3.86
N LEU A 164 -3.58 6.12 4.84
CA LEU A 164 -3.54 7.56 4.60
C LEU A 164 -2.26 8.00 3.86
N LYS A 165 -1.11 7.38 4.16
CA LYS A 165 0.14 7.66 3.45
C LYS A 165 0.11 7.13 2.02
N ARG A 166 -0.47 5.95 1.80
CA ARG A 166 -0.53 5.31 0.50
C ARG A 166 -1.57 5.90 -0.45
N TRP A 167 -2.73 6.28 0.08
CA TRP A 167 -3.92 6.60 -0.72
C TRP A 167 -4.54 7.95 -0.35
N GLY A 168 -3.92 8.72 0.56
CA GLY A 168 -4.48 9.97 1.08
C GLY A 168 -5.75 9.79 1.95
N ARG A 169 -6.31 8.58 2.00
CA ARG A 169 -7.56 8.21 2.68
C ARG A 169 -7.39 6.84 3.34
N SER A 170 -8.19 6.54 4.37
CA SER A 170 -8.20 5.22 5.02
C SER A 170 -9.01 4.22 4.20
N VAL A 171 -8.53 3.92 3.00
CA VAL A 171 -9.14 2.97 2.06
C VAL A 171 -8.08 2.02 1.53
N GLU A 172 -8.51 0.90 0.94
CA GLU A 172 -7.64 0.03 0.16
C GLU A 172 -8.33 -0.22 -1.20
N PRO A 173 -7.91 0.50 -2.27
CA PRO A 173 -8.51 0.34 -3.58
C PRO A 173 -8.27 -1.05 -4.16
N GLU A 174 -9.28 -1.57 -4.84
CA GLU A 174 -9.26 -2.88 -5.47
C GLU A 174 -9.44 -2.77 -6.98
N TRP A 175 -8.80 -3.68 -7.72
CA TRP A 175 -8.96 -3.76 -9.17
C TRP A 175 -10.28 -4.46 -9.52
N VAL A 176 -11.17 -3.72 -10.18
CA VAL A 176 -12.34 -4.26 -10.86
C VAL A 176 -11.92 -4.65 -12.28
N HIS A 177 -11.89 -5.96 -12.54
CA HIS A 177 -11.51 -6.54 -13.83
C HIS A 177 -12.75 -6.79 -14.69
N ALA A 178 -12.70 -6.41 -15.96
CA ALA A 178 -13.68 -6.83 -16.95
C ALA A 178 -13.06 -7.78 -17.98
N ASP A 179 -13.94 -8.56 -18.61
CA ASP A 179 -13.60 -9.46 -19.70
C ASP A 179 -13.11 -8.69 -20.94
N GLU A 180 -12.38 -9.38 -21.79
CA GLU A 180 -12.03 -8.86 -23.10
C GLU A 180 -13.28 -8.75 -24.00
N VAL A 181 -13.41 -7.61 -24.68
CA VAL A 181 -14.52 -7.34 -25.60
C VAL A 181 -13.99 -7.21 -27.02
N THR A 182 -14.55 -7.97 -27.96
CA THR A 182 -14.21 -7.87 -29.38
C THR A 182 -15.17 -6.94 -30.10
N ALA A 183 -14.63 -6.01 -30.89
CA ALA A 183 -15.39 -5.05 -31.69
C ALA A 183 -16.55 -4.37 -30.91
N PRO A 184 -16.28 -3.76 -29.73
CA PRO A 184 -17.32 -3.09 -28.94
C PRO A 184 -17.99 -1.99 -29.78
N ALA A 185 -19.32 -1.89 -29.74
CA ALA A 185 -20.04 -0.78 -30.36
C ALA A 185 -19.63 0.55 -29.70
N ALA A 186 -19.86 1.69 -30.36
CA ALA A 186 -19.64 2.99 -29.74
C ALA A 186 -20.46 3.13 -28.44
N ASP A 187 -19.92 3.86 -27.47
CA ASP A 187 -20.51 4.06 -26.15
C ASP A 187 -20.70 2.78 -25.32
N THR A 188 -20.01 1.69 -25.67
CA THR A 188 -20.03 0.46 -24.86
C THR A 188 -19.16 0.63 -23.62
N ALA A 189 -19.74 0.42 -22.44
CA ALA A 189 -18.99 0.32 -21.20
C ALA A 189 -18.17 -0.98 -21.20
N LEU A 190 -16.85 -0.84 -21.19
CA LEU A 190 -15.89 -1.95 -21.13
C LEU A 190 -15.70 -2.46 -19.70
N VAL A 191 -15.88 -1.59 -18.70
CA VAL A 191 -15.98 -1.96 -17.29
C VAL A 191 -16.99 -1.02 -16.62
N SER A 192 -17.74 -1.55 -15.66
CA SER A 192 -18.68 -0.79 -14.82
C SER A 192 -18.54 -1.24 -13.38
N VAL A 193 -18.53 -0.29 -12.46
CA VAL A 193 -18.64 -0.52 -11.02
C VAL A 193 -19.68 0.44 -10.44
N THR A 194 -20.69 -0.11 -9.77
CA THR A 194 -21.72 0.68 -9.08
C THR A 194 -21.24 1.07 -7.70
N VAL A 195 -21.35 2.34 -7.35
CA VAL A 195 -21.07 2.83 -6.00
C VAL A 195 -22.16 2.35 -5.04
N SER A 196 -21.76 1.72 -3.94
CA SER A 196 -22.69 1.23 -2.93
C SER A 196 -23.52 2.36 -2.28
N THR A 197 -24.70 2.01 -1.79
CA THR A 197 -25.56 2.97 -1.06
C THR A 197 -24.85 3.47 0.21
N GLY A 198 -24.95 4.77 0.46
CA GLY A 198 -24.34 5.49 1.57
C GLY A 198 -22.85 5.77 1.39
N LYS A 199 -22.29 5.51 0.20
CA LYS A 199 -20.85 5.61 -0.08
C LYS A 199 -20.53 6.64 -1.14
N THR A 200 -19.29 7.14 -1.09
CA THR A 200 -18.70 7.94 -2.17
C THR A 200 -17.63 7.14 -2.90
N GLY A 201 -17.73 7.02 -4.22
CA GLY A 201 -16.78 6.26 -5.04
C GLY A 201 -15.58 7.08 -5.51
N TYR A 202 -14.39 6.51 -5.42
CA TYR A 202 -13.13 7.15 -5.82
C TYR A 202 -12.34 6.29 -6.80
N ILE A 203 -11.72 6.95 -7.78
CA ILE A 203 -11.00 6.31 -8.89
C ILE A 203 -9.49 6.52 -8.68
N TYR A 204 -8.77 5.49 -8.25
CA TYR A 204 -7.33 5.56 -7.99
C TYR A 204 -6.47 5.18 -9.19
N GLY A 205 -7.08 4.59 -10.21
CA GLY A 205 -6.35 4.15 -11.38
C GLY A 205 -7.21 3.45 -12.41
N PHE A 206 -6.60 3.14 -13.54
CA PHE A 206 -7.22 2.41 -14.62
C PHE A 206 -6.18 1.63 -15.43
N PHE A 207 -6.64 0.61 -16.13
CA PHE A 207 -5.91 -0.07 -17.20
C PHE A 207 -6.81 -0.12 -18.42
N ILE A 208 -6.30 0.24 -19.58
CA ILE A 208 -7.00 0.14 -20.86
C ILE A 208 -6.06 -0.46 -21.89
N SER A 209 -6.49 -1.49 -22.60
CA SER A 209 -5.81 -2.02 -23.79
C SER A 209 -6.74 -1.99 -25.00
N ALA A 210 -6.15 -1.69 -26.15
CA ALA A 210 -6.86 -1.62 -27.42
C ALA A 210 -5.94 -2.06 -28.56
N GLY A 211 -6.45 -2.90 -29.47
CA GLY A 211 -5.71 -3.32 -30.65
C GLY A 211 -5.67 -2.30 -31.80
N GLU A 212 -6.19 -1.10 -31.61
CA GLU A 212 -6.22 -0.02 -32.62
C GLU A 212 -6.29 1.37 -31.97
N ALA A 213 -6.22 2.43 -32.79
CA ALA A 213 -6.48 3.79 -32.33
C ALA A 213 -7.94 3.96 -31.92
N ASN A 214 -8.19 4.46 -30.71
CA ASN A 214 -9.53 4.76 -30.23
C ASN A 214 -9.49 5.83 -29.13
N ASP A 215 -10.64 6.31 -28.70
CA ASP A 215 -10.78 7.15 -27.53
C ASP A 215 -11.61 6.41 -26.48
N PHE A 216 -11.26 6.64 -25.23
CA PHE A 216 -12.00 6.12 -24.08
C PHE A 216 -12.43 7.27 -23.18
N LYS A 217 -13.48 7.04 -22.40
CA LYS A 217 -13.90 7.94 -21.33
C LYS A 217 -14.03 7.17 -20.04
N ILE A 218 -13.43 7.70 -18.98
CA ILE A 218 -13.82 7.34 -17.61
C ILE A 218 -14.98 8.24 -17.24
N ASN A 219 -16.15 7.67 -16.93
CA ASN A 219 -17.35 8.41 -16.58
C ASN A 219 -17.75 8.13 -15.14
N TRP A 220 -18.28 9.15 -14.46
CA TRP A 220 -18.92 9.00 -13.15
C TRP A 220 -19.96 10.11 -12.96
N THR A 221 -20.83 9.98 -11.97
CA THR A 221 -21.79 11.02 -11.61
C THR A 221 -21.38 11.63 -10.28
N SER A 222 -21.35 12.95 -10.18
CA SER A 222 -21.03 13.66 -8.93
C SER A 222 -21.95 14.86 -8.74
N GLY A 223 -22.63 14.92 -7.60
CA GLY A 223 -23.67 15.91 -7.32
C GLY A 223 -24.83 15.87 -8.32
N GLY A 224 -25.17 14.68 -8.83
CA GLY A 224 -26.20 14.47 -9.85
C GLY A 224 -25.80 14.86 -11.28
N ALA A 225 -24.56 15.28 -11.50
CA ALA A 225 -24.05 15.67 -12.81
C ALA A 225 -23.01 14.67 -13.34
N THR A 226 -23.15 14.27 -14.60
CA THR A 226 -22.16 13.42 -15.28
C THR A 226 -20.83 14.16 -15.43
N LYS A 227 -19.76 13.47 -15.09
CA LYS A 227 -18.36 13.88 -15.24
C LYS A 227 -17.64 12.85 -16.10
N SER A 228 -16.62 13.29 -16.83
CA SER A 228 -15.82 12.38 -17.66
C SER A 228 -14.40 12.86 -17.86
N ILE A 229 -13.45 11.93 -17.94
CA ILE A 229 -12.07 12.16 -18.39
C ILE A 229 -11.85 11.39 -19.70
N ARG A 230 -11.39 12.06 -20.75
CA ARG A 230 -11.07 11.44 -22.04
C ARG A 230 -9.63 10.93 -22.04
N ILE A 231 -9.43 9.72 -22.56
CA ILE A 231 -8.13 9.06 -22.73
C ILE A 231 -7.96 8.72 -24.21
N PRO A 232 -7.17 9.49 -24.97
CA PRO A 232 -6.95 9.26 -26.39
C PRO A 232 -5.85 8.21 -26.64
N PHE A 233 -6.09 7.26 -27.54
CA PHE A 233 -5.11 6.32 -28.07
C PHE A 233 -4.89 6.60 -29.55
N SER A 234 -3.66 6.99 -29.92
CA SER A 234 -3.30 7.25 -31.32
C SER A 234 -3.04 5.98 -32.15
N GLY A 235 -3.07 4.81 -31.52
CA GLY A 235 -2.78 3.51 -32.13
C GLY A 235 -3.01 2.38 -31.14
N SER A 236 -2.69 1.15 -31.56
CA SER A 236 -2.76 -0.03 -30.70
C SER A 236 -1.81 0.10 -29.50
N GLY A 237 -2.26 -0.30 -28.32
CA GLY A 237 -1.42 -0.30 -27.13
C GLY A 237 -2.17 -0.60 -25.84
N ALA A 238 -1.48 -0.41 -24.73
CA ALA A 238 -2.07 -0.45 -23.40
C ALA A 238 -1.55 0.72 -22.55
N LEU A 239 -2.41 1.26 -21.71
CA LEU A 239 -2.08 2.30 -20.75
C LEU A 239 -2.55 1.86 -19.37
N GLN A 240 -1.64 1.94 -18.39
CA GLN A 240 -1.94 1.77 -16.98
C GLN A 240 -1.59 3.06 -16.24
N TYR A 241 -2.49 3.52 -15.39
CA TYR A 241 -2.27 4.65 -14.50
C TYR A 241 -2.76 4.29 -13.10
N VAL A 242 -1.97 4.62 -12.09
CA VAL A 242 -2.29 4.46 -10.67
C VAL A 242 -1.69 5.66 -9.93
N ASP A 243 -2.47 6.25 -9.04
CA ASP A 243 -2.04 7.39 -8.22
C ASP A 243 -2.59 7.25 -6.79
N PHE A 244 -1.91 7.87 -5.84
CA PHE A 244 -2.36 7.96 -4.46
C PHE A 244 -3.48 8.98 -4.28
N VAL A 245 -3.61 9.95 -5.20
CA VAL A 245 -4.74 10.88 -5.25
C VAL A 245 -5.75 10.36 -6.26
N ALA A 246 -7.01 10.24 -5.85
CA ALA A 246 -8.07 9.84 -6.75
C ALA A 246 -8.23 10.83 -7.93
N LEU A 247 -8.46 10.32 -9.14
CA LEU A 247 -8.69 11.12 -10.35
C LEU A 247 -9.90 12.06 -10.21
N ASN A 248 -10.87 11.67 -9.40
CA ASN A 248 -12.07 12.44 -9.09
C ASN A 248 -12.02 13.07 -7.68
N GLU A 249 -10.83 13.35 -7.15
CA GLU A 249 -10.69 14.01 -5.86
C GLU A 249 -11.46 15.34 -5.80
N GLY A 250 -12.21 15.56 -4.72
CA GLY A 250 -13.13 16.69 -4.58
C GLY A 250 -14.45 16.58 -5.36
N LEU A 251 -14.58 15.61 -6.29
CA LEU A 251 -15.77 15.32 -7.09
C LEU A 251 -16.07 13.82 -7.10
N GLY A 252 -16.12 13.21 -5.90
CA GLY A 252 -16.39 11.79 -5.70
C GLY A 252 -17.69 11.34 -6.37
N ALA A 253 -17.74 10.06 -6.76
CA ALA A 253 -18.90 9.48 -7.42
C ALA A 253 -20.05 9.27 -6.43
N ASP A 254 -21.26 9.64 -6.84
CA ASP A 254 -22.47 9.57 -6.03
C ASP A 254 -22.87 8.11 -5.77
N GLU A 255 -23.45 7.86 -4.59
CA GLU A 255 -24.03 6.57 -4.22
C GLU A 255 -25.05 6.07 -5.26
N GLY A 256 -25.05 4.76 -5.53
CA GLY A 256 -25.97 4.13 -6.47
C GLY A 256 -25.73 4.47 -7.95
N THR A 257 -24.68 5.21 -8.28
CA THR A 257 -24.30 5.54 -9.66
C THR A 257 -23.12 4.69 -10.13
N ASP A 258 -23.01 4.51 -11.45
CA ASP A 258 -21.92 3.74 -12.04
C ASP A 258 -20.71 4.61 -12.37
N ILE A 259 -19.54 4.06 -12.09
CA ILE A 259 -18.27 4.50 -12.68
C ILE A 259 -17.94 3.55 -13.82
N THR A 260 -17.73 4.07 -15.02
CA THR A 260 -17.47 3.26 -16.20
C THR A 260 -16.21 3.69 -16.94
N ILE A 261 -15.58 2.74 -17.65
CA ILE A 261 -14.71 3.07 -18.79
C ILE A 261 -15.47 2.70 -20.04
N THR A 262 -15.75 3.68 -20.88
CA THR A 262 -16.56 3.51 -22.09
C THR A 262 -15.70 3.76 -23.31
N ASN A 263 -15.85 2.94 -24.35
CA ASN A 263 -15.28 3.29 -25.65
C ASN A 263 -16.05 4.47 -26.26
N VAL A 264 -15.38 5.30 -27.05
CA VAL A 264 -16.03 6.42 -27.74
C VAL A 264 -16.42 6.03 -29.16
N ASN A 265 -15.52 5.32 -29.86
CA ASN A 265 -15.77 4.88 -31.22
C ASN A 265 -15.93 3.36 -31.27
N ALA A 266 -16.81 2.90 -32.16
CA ALA A 266 -16.99 1.48 -32.41
C ALA A 266 -15.66 0.83 -32.83
N GLY A 267 -15.34 -0.30 -32.23
CA GLY A 267 -14.15 -1.09 -32.57
C GLY A 267 -14.30 -1.78 -33.92
N SER A 268 -13.20 -1.90 -34.63
CA SER A 268 -13.10 -2.66 -35.87
C SER A 268 -13.33 -4.15 -35.61
N SER A 269 -13.89 -4.84 -36.61
CA SER A 269 -14.13 -6.29 -36.55
C SER A 269 -12.86 -7.06 -36.19
N GLY A 270 -12.93 -7.91 -35.16
CA GLY A 270 -11.82 -8.74 -34.71
C GLY A 270 -10.78 -8.03 -33.84
N VAL A 271 -10.96 -6.74 -33.52
CA VAL A 271 -10.08 -6.01 -32.59
C VAL A 271 -10.57 -6.20 -31.15
N VAL A 272 -9.63 -6.54 -30.28
CA VAL A 272 -9.89 -6.80 -28.85
C VAL A 272 -9.58 -5.56 -28.01
N TYR A 273 -10.41 -5.36 -27.00
CA TYR A 273 -10.35 -4.29 -26.03
C TYR A 273 -10.46 -4.86 -24.63
N GLN A 274 -9.75 -4.28 -23.65
CA GLN A 274 -9.92 -4.61 -22.24
C GLN A 274 -9.83 -3.34 -21.39
N ALA A 275 -10.63 -3.26 -20.34
CA ALA A 275 -10.56 -2.19 -19.37
C ALA A 275 -10.62 -2.73 -17.93
N ARG A 276 -9.97 -2.03 -17.00
CA ARG A 276 -10.00 -2.30 -15.56
C ARG A 276 -9.98 -0.98 -14.81
N LEU A 277 -10.66 -0.93 -13.67
CA LEU A 277 -10.69 0.24 -12.79
C LEU A 277 -10.06 -0.12 -11.45
N LEU A 278 -9.21 0.75 -10.91
CA LEU A 278 -8.77 0.67 -9.52
C LEU A 278 -9.65 1.61 -8.70
N TYR A 279 -10.42 1.04 -7.79
CA TYR A 279 -11.59 1.68 -7.20
C TYR A 279 -11.64 1.50 -5.68
N ALA A 280 -12.10 2.51 -4.95
CA ALA A 280 -12.45 2.39 -3.54
C ALA A 280 -13.67 3.23 -3.16
N GLU A 281 -14.31 2.86 -2.05
CA GLU A 281 -15.44 3.57 -1.47
C GLU A 281 -15.12 4.12 -0.08
N VAL A 282 -15.75 5.25 0.28
CA VAL A 282 -15.76 5.82 1.64
C VAL A 282 -17.17 5.87 2.17
#